data_AF-A7XEG8-F1
#
_entry.id   AF-A7XEG8-F1
#
_cell.length_a   1.000
_cell.length_b   1.000
_cell.length_c   1.000
_cell.angle_alpha   90.00
_cell.angle_beta   90.00
_cell.angle_gamma   90.00
#
_symmetry.space_group_name_H-M   'P 1'
#
loop_
_entity.id
_entity.type
_entity.pdbx_description
1 polymer ?
#
loop_
_entity_poly.entity_id
_entity_poly.type
_entity_poly.pdbx_seq_one_letter_code
_entity_poly.pdbx_strand_id
1 'polypeptide(L)'
;MSARKATAPKAFLRPRRKQILIGGIWRDAGSRQWFETADPATGEVLAELAEGTAADVDESVASARAALTSQAWKGLTPSQRGRLLWKVAELIDAHAEELAELETLDQGKSFRTSRFAEIPSSAEQFQLFRGFLHQDPRHHHSDLYRLSAAGQADLCTIPSREPVGVVAAITPWNS
;
A
#
# COMPACT_ATOMS: atom_id res chain seq x y z
N MET A 1 -23.21 -33.55 13.20
CA MET A 1 -22.96 -32.11 13.48
C MET A 1 -21.81 -31.66 12.59
N SER A 2 -22.12 -30.98 11.48
CA SER A 2 -21.11 -30.51 10.52
C SER A 2 -20.38 -29.30 11.10
N ALA A 3 -19.07 -29.41 11.32
CA ALA A 3 -18.24 -28.27 11.69
C ALA A 3 -18.30 -27.25 10.55
N ARG A 4 -19.00 -26.13 10.77
CA ARG A 4 -18.97 -25.01 9.82
C ARG A 4 -17.51 -24.58 9.69
N LYS A 5 -16.95 -24.66 8.49
CA LYS A 5 -15.66 -24.01 8.15
C LYS A 5 -15.76 -22.55 8.62
N ALA A 6 -14.74 -22.07 9.32
CA ALA A 6 -14.67 -20.67 9.69
C ALA A 6 -14.74 -19.82 8.41
N THR A 7 -15.53 -18.73 8.43
CA THR A 7 -15.52 -17.73 7.35
C THR A 7 -14.10 -17.14 7.24
N ALA A 8 -13.67 -16.76 6.03
CA ALA A 8 -12.33 -16.22 5.77
C ALA A 8 -11.90 -15.12 6.77
N PRO A 9 -12.75 -14.13 7.11
CA PRO A 9 -12.38 -13.11 8.12
C PRO A 9 -12.18 -13.68 9.53
N LYS A 10 -12.92 -14.74 9.93
CA LYS A 10 -12.66 -15.42 11.22
C LYS A 10 -11.34 -16.17 11.22
N ALA A 11 -10.88 -16.62 10.06
CA ALA A 11 -9.56 -17.19 9.91
C ALA A 11 -8.50 -16.08 10.01
N PHE A 12 -8.67 -14.94 9.32
CA PHE A 12 -7.75 -13.81 9.45
C PHE A 12 -7.64 -13.29 10.89
N LEU A 13 -8.77 -13.12 11.60
CA LEU A 13 -8.81 -12.67 12.99
C LEU A 13 -8.20 -13.67 13.99
N ARG A 14 -7.82 -14.88 13.55
CA ARG A 14 -7.10 -15.88 14.35
C ARG A 14 -5.69 -16.11 13.76
N PRO A 15 -4.61 -15.88 14.51
CA PRO A 15 -4.52 -15.53 15.93
C PRO A 15 -4.96 -14.09 16.23
N ARG A 16 -5.32 -13.81 17.49
CA ARG A 16 -5.79 -12.48 17.92
C ARG A 16 -4.75 -11.37 17.73
N ARG A 17 -3.47 -11.70 17.89
CA ARG A 17 -2.36 -10.74 17.78
C ARG A 17 -2.00 -10.44 16.34
N LYS A 18 -1.89 -9.16 15.99
CA LYS A 18 -1.50 -8.63 14.68
C LYS A 18 -0.19 -7.89 14.79
N GLN A 19 0.81 -8.44 14.13
CA GLN A 19 2.18 -7.97 14.14
C GLN A 19 2.37 -6.73 13.26
N ILE A 20 3.51 -6.06 13.39
CA ILE A 20 3.95 -5.05 12.42
C ILE A 20 4.70 -5.71 11.26
N LEU A 21 4.65 -5.11 10.08
CA LEU A 21 5.36 -5.58 8.88
C LEU A 21 6.53 -4.65 8.58
N ILE A 22 7.76 -5.13 8.75
CA ILE A 22 8.99 -4.36 8.46
C ILE A 22 9.89 -5.20 7.55
N GLY A 23 10.33 -4.62 6.43
CA GLY A 23 11.22 -5.31 5.48
C GLY A 23 10.63 -6.58 4.87
N GLY A 24 9.30 -6.69 4.79
CA GLY A 24 8.61 -7.88 4.28
C GLY A 24 8.45 -9.01 5.32
N ILE A 25 8.77 -8.76 6.59
CA ILE A 25 8.68 -9.74 7.68
C ILE A 25 7.68 -9.26 8.73
N TRP A 26 6.69 -10.10 9.05
CA TRP A 26 5.81 -9.89 10.19
C TRP A 26 6.53 -10.23 11.50
N ARG A 27 6.48 -9.32 12.46
CA ARG A 27 7.11 -9.48 13.78
C ARG A 27 6.47 -8.60 14.85
N ASP A 28 6.71 -8.94 16.10
CA ASP A 28 6.28 -8.11 17.23
C ASP A 28 7.01 -6.76 17.22
N ALA A 29 6.33 -5.72 17.71
CA ALA A 29 6.96 -4.41 17.93
C ALA A 29 8.00 -4.47 19.06
N GLY A 30 8.98 -3.57 19.02
CA GLY A 30 10.03 -3.47 20.04
C GLY A 30 9.51 -3.27 21.46
N SER A 31 8.35 -2.62 21.61
CA SER A 31 7.65 -2.43 22.89
C SER A 31 7.21 -3.74 23.54
N ARG A 32 6.90 -4.77 22.72
CA ARG A 32 6.12 -5.97 23.10
C ARG A 32 4.76 -5.66 23.73
N GLN A 33 4.28 -4.43 23.56
CA GLN A 33 2.97 -3.98 23.99
C GLN A 33 1.97 -4.13 22.85
N TRP A 34 0.69 -4.24 23.22
CA TRP A 34 -0.41 -4.48 22.32
C TRP A 34 -1.60 -3.64 22.77
N PHE A 35 -2.36 -3.12 21.82
CA PHE A 35 -3.61 -2.42 22.07
C PHE A 35 -4.77 -3.11 21.33
N GLU A 36 -5.97 -3.01 21.88
CA GLU A 36 -7.15 -3.68 21.33
C GLU A 36 -7.78 -2.83 20.23
N THR A 37 -8.24 -3.50 19.16
CA THR A 37 -9.28 -2.98 18.27
C THR A 37 -10.57 -3.76 18.50
N ALA A 38 -11.69 -3.06 18.47
CA ALA A 38 -13.00 -3.59 18.85
C ALA A 38 -14.05 -3.28 17.80
N ASP A 39 -15.01 -4.18 17.66
CA ASP A 39 -16.17 -3.99 16.79
C ASP A 39 -17.04 -2.86 17.36
N PRO A 40 -17.23 -1.74 16.64
CA PRO A 40 -17.99 -0.60 17.15
C PRO A 40 -19.49 -0.91 17.30
N ALA A 41 -20.01 -1.95 16.65
CA ALA A 41 -21.41 -2.35 16.78
C ALA A 41 -21.69 -3.12 18.08
N THR A 42 -20.68 -3.82 18.62
CA THR A 42 -20.85 -4.73 19.78
C THR A 42 -19.97 -4.37 20.98
N GLY A 43 -18.88 -3.64 20.75
CA GLY A 43 -17.81 -3.41 21.71
C GLY A 43 -16.90 -4.60 21.94
N GLU A 44 -17.09 -5.72 21.22
CA GLU A 44 -16.26 -6.92 21.40
C GLU A 44 -14.88 -6.74 20.76
N VAL A 45 -13.84 -7.20 21.46
CA VAL A 45 -12.46 -7.15 20.96
C VAL A 45 -12.27 -8.07 19.77
N LEU A 46 -11.92 -7.48 18.63
CA LEU A 46 -11.62 -8.17 17.36
C LEU A 46 -10.19 -8.73 17.37
N ALA A 47 -9.22 -7.89 17.70
CA ALA A 47 -7.80 -8.22 17.65
C ALA A 47 -6.96 -7.36 18.62
N GLU A 48 -5.74 -7.84 18.90
CA GLU A 48 -4.70 -7.08 19.59
C GLU A 48 -3.66 -6.65 18.54
N LEU A 49 -3.42 -5.35 18.37
CA LEU A 49 -2.47 -4.80 17.42
C LEU A 49 -1.16 -4.44 18.13
N ALA A 50 -0.02 -4.79 17.53
CA ALA A 50 1.29 -4.48 18.11
C ALA A 50 1.49 -2.95 18.20
N GLU A 51 1.90 -2.47 19.37
CA GLU A 51 2.13 -1.04 19.61
C GLU A 51 3.53 -0.64 19.14
N GLY A 52 3.61 -0.07 17.94
CA GLY A 52 4.86 0.36 17.32
C GLY A 52 5.58 1.46 18.12
N THR A 53 6.90 1.41 18.14
CA THR A 53 7.77 2.40 18.80
C THR A 53 8.50 3.28 17.78
N ALA A 54 9.13 4.37 18.25
CA ALA A 54 10.02 5.18 17.42
C ALA A 54 11.16 4.34 16.79
N ALA A 55 11.68 3.34 17.51
CA ALA A 55 12.71 2.45 16.99
C ALA A 55 12.19 1.56 15.85
N ASP A 56 10.95 1.08 15.95
CA ASP A 56 10.30 0.31 14.88
C ASP A 56 10.08 1.19 13.63
N VAL A 57 9.77 2.48 13.82
CA VAL A 57 9.65 3.46 12.74
C VAL A 57 11.01 3.71 12.09
N ASP A 58 12.07 3.92 12.87
CA ASP A 58 13.43 4.11 12.36
C ASP A 58 13.88 2.90 11.53
N GLU A 59 13.58 1.68 11.98
CA GLU A 59 13.89 0.46 11.23
C GLU A 59 13.06 0.34 9.95
N SER A 60 11.78 0.72 9.99
CA SER A 60 10.91 0.79 8.80
C SER A 60 11.46 1.75 7.75
N VAL A 61 11.91 2.93 8.18
CA VAL A 61 12.53 3.94 7.30
C VAL A 61 13.87 3.44 6.74
N ALA A 62 14.70 2.81 7.57
CA ALA A 62 15.96 2.21 7.13
C ALA A 62 15.73 1.10 6.09
N SER A 63 14.76 0.22 6.34
CA SER A 63 14.37 -0.83 5.40
C SER A 63 13.84 -0.25 4.08
N ALA A 64 12.99 0.77 4.12
CA ALA A 64 12.47 1.43 2.93
C ALA A 64 13.60 2.11 2.11
N ARG A 65 14.57 2.73 2.79
CA ARG A 65 15.74 3.34 2.15
C ARG A 65 16.67 2.30 1.51
N ALA A 66 16.88 1.16 2.18
CA ALA A 66 17.62 0.03 1.62
C ALA A 66 16.90 -0.51 0.37
N ALA A 67 15.58 -0.71 0.43
CA ALA A 67 14.78 -1.15 -0.71
C ALA A 67 14.88 -0.16 -1.89
N LEU A 68 14.76 1.15 -1.63
CA LEU A 68 14.83 2.20 -2.66
C LEU A 68 16.12 2.16 -3.48
N THR A 69 17.24 1.82 -2.85
CA THR A 69 18.56 1.74 -3.50
C THR A 69 18.91 0.34 -4.00
N SER A 70 18.19 -0.70 -3.55
CA SER A 70 18.38 -2.08 -3.96
C SER A 70 18.04 -2.29 -5.44
N GLN A 71 18.74 -3.22 -6.09
CA GLN A 71 18.47 -3.56 -7.48
C GLN A 71 17.10 -4.24 -7.66
N ALA A 72 16.57 -4.87 -6.61
CA ALA A 72 15.25 -5.49 -6.62
C ALA A 72 14.11 -4.49 -6.86
N TRP A 73 14.27 -3.24 -6.41
CA TRP A 73 13.29 -2.17 -6.66
C TRP A 73 13.75 -1.19 -7.75
N LYS A 74 14.99 -0.68 -7.64
CA LYS A 74 15.57 0.29 -8.58
C LYS A 74 15.68 -0.27 -10.00
N GLY A 75 15.95 -1.57 -10.12
CA GLY A 75 16.08 -2.26 -11.40
C GLY A 75 14.75 -2.55 -12.12
N LEU A 76 13.60 -2.33 -11.46
CA LEU A 76 12.31 -2.56 -12.11
C LEU A 76 12.04 -1.51 -13.18
N THR A 77 11.62 -1.97 -14.36
CA THR A 77 11.07 -1.11 -15.42
C THR A 77 9.70 -0.56 -14.99
N PRO A 78 9.22 0.55 -15.58
CA PRO A 78 7.86 1.04 -15.34
C PRO A 78 6.79 -0.03 -15.55
N SER A 79 6.93 -0.85 -16.61
CA SER A 79 6.00 -1.96 -16.89
C SER A 79 6.04 -3.06 -15.83
N GLN A 80 7.20 -3.37 -15.26
CA GLN A 80 7.31 -4.33 -14.15
C GLN A 80 6.63 -3.80 -12.88
N ARG A 81 6.85 -2.53 -12.53
CA ARG A 81 6.12 -1.87 -11.43
C ARG A 81 4.62 -1.87 -11.68
N GLY A 82 4.21 -1.60 -12.92
CA GLY A 82 2.80 -1.64 -13.31
C GLY A 82 2.16 -3.02 -13.16
N ARG A 83 2.90 -4.11 -13.43
CA ARG A 83 2.43 -5.48 -13.16
C ARG A 83 2.25 -5.76 -11.67
N LEU A 84 3.12 -5.22 -10.81
CA LEU A 84 2.95 -5.34 -9.35
C LEU A 84 1.68 -4.64 -8.88
N LEU A 85 1.46 -3.38 -9.30
CA LEU A 85 0.23 -2.64 -8.95
C LEU A 85 -1.03 -3.33 -9.47
N TRP A 86 -0.98 -3.86 -10.70
CA TRP A 86 -2.06 -4.66 -11.24
C TRP A 86 -2.33 -5.91 -10.40
N LYS A 87 -1.27 -6.62 -9.99
CA LYS A 87 -1.42 -7.82 -9.18
C LYS A 87 -2.05 -7.53 -7.82
N VAL A 88 -1.73 -6.37 -7.22
CA VAL A 88 -2.38 -5.93 -5.98
C VAL A 88 -3.87 -5.69 -6.20
N ALA A 89 -4.26 -4.99 -7.27
CA ALA A 89 -5.67 -4.79 -7.60
C ALA A 89 -6.42 -6.13 -7.79
N GLU A 90 -5.85 -7.06 -8.55
CA GLU A 90 -6.42 -8.41 -8.74
C GLU A 90 -6.62 -9.16 -7.40
N LEU A 91 -5.66 -9.02 -6.48
CA LEU A 91 -5.76 -9.66 -5.17
C LEU A 91 -6.80 -9.00 -4.28
N ILE A 92 -6.94 -7.67 -4.33
CA ILE A 92 -8.02 -6.97 -3.64
C ILE A 92 -9.38 -7.45 -4.15
N ASP A 93 -9.56 -7.52 -5.47
CA ASP A 93 -10.81 -7.99 -6.08
C ASP A 93 -11.11 -9.47 -5.73
N ALA A 94 -10.08 -10.32 -5.75
CA ALA A 94 -10.21 -11.73 -5.41
C ALA A 94 -10.61 -11.96 -3.94
N HIS A 95 -10.23 -11.04 -3.05
CA HIS A 95 -10.53 -11.08 -1.62
C HIS A 95 -11.60 -10.06 -1.21
N ALA A 96 -12.37 -9.51 -2.16
CA ALA A 96 -13.21 -8.34 -1.90
C ALA A 96 -14.29 -8.59 -0.83
N GLU A 97 -14.84 -9.80 -0.77
CA GLU A 97 -15.83 -10.17 0.26
C GLU A 97 -15.20 -10.18 1.66
N GLU A 98 -14.04 -10.82 1.80
CA GLU A 98 -13.30 -10.93 3.07
C GLU A 98 -12.86 -9.55 3.56
N LEU A 99 -12.29 -8.72 2.67
CA LEU A 99 -11.88 -7.37 3.01
C LEU A 99 -13.08 -6.51 3.40
N ALA A 100 -14.22 -6.64 2.71
CA ALA A 100 -15.43 -5.90 3.06
C ALA A 100 -16.00 -6.31 4.42
N GLU A 101 -15.97 -7.60 4.77
CA GLU A 101 -16.36 -8.08 6.10
C GLU A 101 -15.43 -7.52 7.19
N LEU A 102 -14.10 -7.55 6.98
CA LEU A 102 -13.14 -7.00 7.93
C LEU A 102 -13.30 -5.49 8.11
N GLU A 103 -13.46 -4.75 7.02
CA GLU A 103 -13.68 -3.29 7.04
C GLU A 103 -14.96 -2.93 7.79
N THR A 104 -16.03 -3.69 7.57
CA THR A 104 -17.31 -3.52 8.27
C THR A 104 -17.15 -3.76 9.76
N LEU A 105 -16.44 -4.82 10.13
CA LEU A 105 -16.23 -5.21 11.53
C LEU A 105 -15.39 -4.18 12.28
N ASP A 106 -14.30 -3.69 11.69
CA ASP A 106 -13.35 -2.81 12.38
C ASP A 106 -13.81 -1.33 12.37
N GLN A 107 -14.34 -0.86 11.24
CA GLN A 107 -14.73 0.55 11.08
C GLN A 107 -16.19 0.82 11.49
N GLY A 108 -17.10 -0.14 11.27
CA GLY A 108 -18.52 -0.04 11.61
C GLY A 108 -19.44 0.46 10.49
N LYS A 109 -18.93 0.81 9.31
CA LYS A 109 -19.74 1.13 8.13
C LYS A 109 -20.53 -0.07 7.65
N SER A 110 -21.58 0.18 6.86
CA SER A 110 -22.40 -0.91 6.34
C SER A 110 -21.59 -1.80 5.39
N PHE A 111 -21.80 -3.12 5.47
CA PHE A 111 -21.19 -4.09 4.55
C PHE A 111 -21.41 -3.74 3.07
N ARG A 112 -22.58 -3.18 2.74
CA ARG A 112 -22.88 -2.73 1.37
C ARG A 112 -21.92 -1.63 0.93
N THR A 113 -21.61 -0.67 1.80
CA THR A 113 -20.65 0.41 1.51
C THR A 113 -19.25 -0.16 1.30
N SER A 114 -18.76 -0.99 2.21
CA SER A 114 -17.43 -1.61 2.09
C SER A 114 -17.33 -2.43 0.79
N ARG A 115 -18.32 -3.30 0.54
CA ARG A 115 -18.28 -4.27 -0.55
C ARG A 115 -18.40 -3.67 -1.95
N PHE A 116 -19.21 -2.61 -2.09
CA PHE A 116 -19.57 -2.06 -3.41
C PHE A 116 -19.03 -0.66 -3.67
N ALA A 117 -18.43 0.01 -2.69
CA ALA A 117 -17.76 1.29 -2.90
C ALA A 117 -16.28 1.20 -2.54
N GLU A 118 -15.92 1.02 -1.26
CA GLU A 118 -14.55 1.28 -0.81
C GLU A 118 -13.53 0.22 -1.25
N ILE A 119 -13.85 -1.07 -1.14
CA ILE A 119 -12.95 -2.12 -1.58
C ILE A 119 -12.71 -2.04 -3.10
N PRO A 120 -13.75 -1.89 -3.96
CA PRO A 120 -13.55 -1.60 -5.38
C PRO A 120 -12.74 -0.32 -5.64
N SER A 121 -13.02 0.79 -4.95
CA SER A 121 -12.27 2.04 -5.11
C SER A 121 -10.80 1.89 -4.76
N SER A 122 -10.48 1.06 -3.75
CA SER A 122 -9.10 0.73 -3.39
C SER A 122 -8.38 -0.01 -4.52
N ALA A 123 -9.02 -1.02 -5.13
CA ALA A 123 -8.48 -1.73 -6.28
C ALA A 123 -8.29 -0.79 -7.50
N GLU A 124 -9.30 0.04 -7.79
CA GLU A 124 -9.25 1.04 -8.86
C GLU A 124 -8.11 2.04 -8.69
N GLN A 125 -7.81 2.46 -7.45
CA GLN A 125 -6.70 3.36 -7.16
C GLN A 125 -5.35 2.76 -7.59
N PHE A 126 -5.11 1.46 -7.33
CA PHE A 126 -3.92 0.77 -7.84
C PHE A 126 -3.88 0.72 -9.37
N GLN A 127 -5.03 0.50 -10.03
CA GLN A 127 -5.12 0.50 -11.49
C GLN A 127 -4.88 1.91 -12.09
N LEU A 128 -5.37 2.96 -11.44
CA LEU A 128 -5.14 4.35 -11.81
C LEU A 128 -3.64 4.68 -11.76
N PHE A 129 -2.98 4.37 -10.63
CA PHE A 129 -1.54 4.63 -10.48
C PHE A 129 -0.68 3.79 -11.43
N ARG A 130 -1.13 2.58 -11.80
CA ARG A 130 -0.52 1.82 -12.90
C ARG A 130 -0.55 2.62 -14.20
N GLY A 131 -1.69 3.25 -14.52
CA GLY A 131 -1.83 4.10 -15.72
C GLY A 131 -0.79 5.22 -15.77
N PHE A 132 -0.53 5.89 -14.64
CA PHE A 132 0.48 6.95 -14.56
C PHE A 132 1.92 6.47 -14.80
N LEU A 133 2.25 5.20 -14.52
CA LEU A 133 3.57 4.65 -14.84
C LEU A 133 3.86 4.60 -16.35
N HIS A 134 2.81 4.54 -17.18
CA HIS A 134 2.92 4.55 -18.64
C HIS A 134 2.96 5.98 -19.22
N GLN A 135 2.69 7.00 -18.40
CA GLN A 135 2.75 8.41 -18.77
C GLN A 135 4.08 9.06 -18.35
N ASP A 136 5.07 8.27 -17.92
CA ASP A 136 6.37 8.77 -17.46
C ASP A 136 7.08 9.57 -18.59
N PRO A 137 7.27 10.89 -18.42
CA PRO A 137 7.79 11.77 -19.47
C PRO A 137 9.25 11.50 -19.84
N ARG A 138 9.97 10.61 -19.13
CA ARG A 138 11.21 10.03 -19.66
C ARG A 138 11.04 9.35 -21.02
N HIS A 139 9.80 9.00 -21.40
CA HIS A 139 9.44 8.44 -22.70
C HIS A 139 8.66 9.42 -23.59
N HIS A 140 8.41 10.66 -23.13
CA HIS A 140 7.71 11.67 -23.90
C HIS A 140 8.68 12.80 -24.27
N HIS A 141 9.09 12.81 -25.53
CA HIS A 141 9.95 13.84 -26.15
C HIS A 141 9.31 15.24 -26.21
N SER A 142 8.17 15.48 -25.56
CA SER A 142 7.43 16.74 -25.62
C SER A 142 8.13 17.90 -24.90
N ASP A 143 9.05 17.60 -23.99
CA ASP A 143 9.69 18.61 -23.12
C ASP A 143 11.13 18.93 -23.59
N LEU A 144 11.47 18.62 -24.84
CA LEU A 144 12.75 18.97 -25.45
C LEU A 144 12.76 20.47 -25.79
N TYR A 145 13.36 21.27 -24.92
CA TYR A 145 13.66 22.66 -25.23
C TYR A 145 14.95 22.74 -26.05
N ARG A 146 14.84 23.13 -27.32
CA ARG A 146 15.98 23.59 -28.11
C ARG A 146 16.15 25.09 -27.89
N LEU A 147 17.15 25.47 -27.10
CA LEU A 147 17.61 26.85 -27.09
C LEU A 147 18.56 27.04 -28.28
N SER A 148 18.08 27.75 -29.31
CA SER A 148 18.96 28.31 -30.33
C SER A 148 19.19 29.79 -30.00
N ALA A 149 20.27 30.08 -29.28
CA ALA A 149 20.81 31.42 -29.21
C ALA A 149 21.78 31.59 -30.39
N ALA A 150 21.61 32.66 -31.17
CA ALA A 150 22.42 32.91 -32.36
C ALA A 150 23.93 32.85 -32.03
N GLY A 151 24.62 31.83 -32.55
CA GLY A 151 26.05 31.62 -32.37
C GLY A 151 26.48 30.63 -31.27
N GLN A 152 25.56 29.98 -30.55
CA GLN A 152 25.86 28.90 -29.61
C GLN A 152 25.42 27.54 -30.14
N ALA A 153 26.15 26.48 -29.76
CA ALA A 153 25.85 25.10 -30.11
C ALA A 153 24.40 24.74 -29.73
N ASP A 154 23.75 23.88 -30.53
CA ASP A 154 22.40 23.39 -30.22
C ASP A 154 22.38 22.71 -28.86
N LEU A 155 21.86 23.40 -27.84
CA LEU A 155 21.70 22.86 -26.50
C LEU A 155 20.33 22.17 -26.41
N CYS A 156 20.36 20.89 -26.03
CA CYS A 156 19.18 20.09 -25.74
C CYS A 156 19.05 19.89 -24.23
N THR A 157 17.98 20.43 -23.64
CA THR A 157 17.67 20.20 -22.21
C THR A 157 16.56 19.17 -22.09
N ILE A 158 16.78 18.15 -21.25
CA ILE A 158 15.83 17.07 -21.00
C ILE A 158 15.49 17.07 -19.50
N PRO A 159 14.27 17.43 -19.08
CA PRO A 159 13.89 17.32 -17.68
C PRO A 159 13.79 15.85 -17.26
N SER A 160 14.35 15.49 -16.11
CA SER A 160 14.19 14.18 -15.50
C SER A 160 13.14 14.22 -14.39
N ARG A 161 12.36 13.15 -14.26
CA ARG A 161 11.52 12.90 -13.08
C ARG A 161 12.09 11.71 -12.32
N GLU A 162 12.43 11.94 -11.07
CA GLU A 162 12.98 10.94 -10.16
C GLU A 162 12.04 10.75 -8.96
N PRO A 163 11.99 9.54 -8.37
CA PRO A 163 11.23 9.32 -7.14
C PRO A 163 11.72 10.26 -6.03
N VAL A 164 10.80 10.87 -5.29
CA VAL A 164 11.15 11.76 -4.15
C VAL A 164 11.94 11.03 -3.05
N GLY A 165 11.75 9.72 -2.94
CA GLY A 165 12.47 8.86 -2.01
C GLY A 165 11.53 8.06 -1.11
N VAL A 166 11.87 7.98 0.18
CA VAL A 166 11.03 7.33 1.19
C VAL A 166 9.83 8.22 1.51
N VAL A 167 8.63 7.63 1.49
CA VAL A 167 7.37 8.33 1.79
C VAL A 167 6.78 7.74 3.07
N ALA A 168 6.50 8.61 4.04
CA ALA A 168 5.67 8.26 5.20
C ALA A 168 4.21 8.61 4.88
N ALA A 169 3.33 7.61 4.88
CA ALA A 169 1.90 7.78 4.67
C ALA A 169 1.17 7.54 6.00
N ILE A 170 0.48 8.56 6.51
CA ILE A 170 -0.32 8.51 7.74
C ILE A 170 -1.79 8.66 7.32
N THR A 171 -2.61 7.67 7.63
CA THR A 171 -4.03 7.63 7.23
C THR A 171 -4.94 7.80 8.43
N PRO A 172 -6.12 8.42 8.26
CA PRO A 172 -7.17 8.41 9.28
C PRO A 172 -7.84 7.02 9.33
N TRP A 173 -8.78 6.85 10.27
CA TRP A 173 -9.52 5.60 10.49
C TRP A 173 -10.84 5.51 9.72
N ASN A 174 -11.28 6.59 9.07
CA ASN A 174 -12.63 6.65 8.52
C ASN A 174 -12.78 5.89 7.18
N SER A 175 -11.72 5.78 6.38
CA SER A 175 -11.66 5.11 5.08
C SER A 175 -10.23 4.79 4.67
#